data_AF-A0A815NZE9-F1
#
_entry.id   AF-A0A815NZE9-F1
#
_cell.length_a   1.000
_cell.length_b   1.000
_cell.length_c   1.000
_cell.angle_alpha   90.00
_cell.angle_beta   90.00
_cell.angle_gamma   90.00
#
_symmetry.space_group_name_H-M   'P 1'
#
loop_
_entity.id
_entity.type
_entity.pdbx_description
1 polymer ?
#
loop_
_entity_poly.entity_id
_entity_poly.type
_entity_poly.pdbx_seq_one_letter_code
_entity_poly.pdbx_strand_id
1 'polypeptide(L)'
;MNMVYVKGAEPPTNTWALQYLDHVLMFDHQDDLLARMLLDIGHYFFTEGKRLANEEHLYSACQHYEWSKKMYRRYEITEEKKKSAEIGEIDELIRNVEQRLNPPNDDDDDRVGESAS
;
A
#
# COMPACT_ATOMS: atom_id res chain seq x y z
N MET A 1 25.74 8.65 -34.13
CA MET A 1 26.41 8.40 -32.83
C MET A 1 26.76 6.91 -32.81
N ASN A 2 28.02 6.57 -33.05
CA ASN A 2 28.46 5.17 -33.14
C ASN A 2 28.66 4.61 -31.72
N MET A 3 27.85 3.63 -31.33
CA MET A 3 28.09 2.89 -30.09
C MET A 3 29.32 2.00 -30.26
N VAL A 4 30.32 2.23 -29.41
CA VAL A 4 31.50 1.38 -29.28
C VAL A 4 31.11 0.19 -28.41
N TYR A 5 31.08 -1.01 -29.01
CA TYR A 5 30.87 -2.25 -28.26
C TYR A 5 32.17 -2.66 -27.56
N VAL A 6 32.17 -2.59 -26.24
CA VAL A 6 33.26 -3.12 -25.40
C VAL A 6 33.14 -4.64 -25.36
N LYS A 7 34.15 -5.32 -25.90
CA LYS A 7 34.20 -6.79 -26.00
C LYS A 7 34.27 -7.38 -24.59
N GLY A 8 33.17 -7.98 -24.13
CA GLY A 8 33.05 -8.60 -22.80
C GLY A 8 32.01 -7.96 -21.88
N ALA A 9 31.39 -6.83 -22.26
CA ALA A 9 30.20 -6.35 -21.58
C ALA A 9 29.00 -7.16 -22.08
N GLU A 10 28.42 -8.00 -21.21
CA GLU A 10 27.10 -8.55 -21.48
C GLU A 10 26.15 -7.39 -21.80
N PRO A 11 25.26 -7.53 -22.80
CA PRO A 11 24.25 -6.51 -23.06
C PRO A 11 23.55 -6.22 -21.73
N PRO A 12 23.27 -4.96 -21.37
CA PRO A 12 22.57 -4.65 -20.14
C PRO A 12 21.21 -5.35 -20.19
N THR A 13 21.16 -6.54 -19.61
CA THR A 13 19.92 -7.28 -19.50
C THR A 13 19.18 -6.54 -18.41
N ASN A 14 18.05 -5.94 -18.77
CA ASN A 14 17.12 -5.30 -17.84
C ASN A 14 16.50 -6.32 -16.84
N THR A 15 17.16 -7.44 -16.59
CA THR A 15 16.81 -8.52 -15.67
C THR A 15 16.52 -7.98 -14.27
N TRP A 16 17.30 -6.99 -13.80
CA TRP A 16 17.03 -6.34 -12.51
C TRP A 16 15.70 -5.59 -12.52
N ALA A 17 15.36 -4.92 -13.63
CA ALA A 17 14.12 -4.18 -13.76
C ALA A 17 12.92 -5.13 -13.89
N LEU A 18 13.09 -6.25 -14.60
CA LEU A 18 12.08 -7.29 -14.71
C LEU A 18 11.85 -8.01 -13.38
N GLN A 19 12.91 -8.34 -12.64
CA GLN A 19 12.82 -8.93 -11.29
C GLN A 19 12.17 -7.97 -10.29
N TYR A 20 12.47 -6.67 -10.40
CA TYR A 20 11.83 -5.64 -9.60
C TYR A 20 10.35 -5.50 -9.96
N LEU A 21 10.00 -5.61 -11.25
CA LEU A 21 8.62 -5.59 -11.73
C LEU A 21 7.83 -6.80 -11.23
N ASP A 22 8.41 -8.01 -11.29
CA ASP A 22 7.78 -9.24 -10.78
C ASP A 22 7.59 -9.18 -9.25
N HIS A 23 8.57 -8.66 -8.52
CA HIS A 23 8.45 -8.40 -7.08
C HIS A 23 7.34 -7.39 -6.77
N VAL A 24 7.21 -6.34 -7.58
CA VAL A 24 6.15 -5.34 -7.50
C VAL A 24 4.77 -5.95 -7.80
N LEU A 25 4.66 -6.84 -8.79
CA LEU A 25 3.43 -7.50 -9.20
C LEU A 25 2.97 -8.62 -8.24
N MET A 26 3.83 -9.08 -7.34
CA MET A 26 3.49 -10.06 -6.31
C MET A 26 2.57 -9.51 -5.19
N PHE A 27 2.35 -8.19 -5.13
CA PHE A 27 1.50 -7.55 -4.13
C PHE A 27 0.11 -7.26 -4.72
N ASP A 28 -0.85 -8.12 -4.37
CA ASP A 28 -2.23 -8.23 -4.93
C ASP A 28 -3.17 -7.06 -4.53
N HIS A 29 -2.67 -6.07 -3.78
CA HIS A 29 -3.40 -4.87 -3.43
C HIS A 29 -2.66 -3.63 -3.93
N GLN A 30 -3.28 -2.91 -4.87
CA GLN A 30 -2.72 -1.69 -5.48
C GLN A 30 -2.29 -0.65 -4.42
N ASP A 31 -2.94 -0.64 -3.27
CA ASP A 31 -2.61 0.22 -2.13
C ASP A 31 -1.29 -0.18 -1.43
N ASP A 32 -0.99 -1.47 -1.32
CA ASP A 32 0.27 -1.97 -0.74
C ASP A 32 1.45 -1.70 -1.67
N LEU A 33 1.24 -1.87 -2.97
CA LEU A 33 2.21 -1.50 -3.98
C LEU A 33 2.47 0.01 -3.95
N LEU A 34 1.42 0.83 -3.90
CA LEU A 34 1.55 2.29 -3.81
C LEU A 34 2.29 2.71 -2.53
N ALA A 35 1.95 2.12 -1.38
CA ALA A 35 2.61 2.39 -0.11
C ALA A 35 4.12 2.09 -0.20
N ARG A 36 4.49 0.95 -0.79
CA ARG A 36 5.90 0.58 -0.98
C ARG A 36 6.63 1.50 -1.95
N MET A 37 6.00 1.85 -3.07
CA MET A 37 6.57 2.81 -4.02
C MET A 37 6.81 4.18 -3.38
N LEU A 38 5.86 4.67 -2.57
CA LEU A 38 6.03 5.93 -1.84
C LEU A 38 7.22 5.87 -0.88
N LEU A 39 7.39 4.74 -0.18
CA LEU A 39 8.51 4.53 0.73
C LEU A 39 9.86 4.49 -0.02
N ASP A 40 9.93 3.75 -1.13
CA ASP A 40 11.15 3.60 -1.94
C ASP A 40 11.57 4.92 -2.60
N ILE A 41 10.62 5.67 -3.16
CA ILE A 41 10.86 7.00 -3.73
C ILE A 41 11.29 7.99 -2.64
N GLY A 42 10.65 7.94 -1.46
CA GLY A 42 11.04 8.75 -0.30
C GLY A 42 12.49 8.50 0.11
N HIS A 43 12.90 7.22 0.16
CA HIS A 43 14.27 6.81 0.46
C HIS A 43 15.28 7.25 -0.59
N TYR A 44 14.93 7.16 -1.87
CA TYR A 44 15.76 7.64 -2.97
C TYR A 44 16.08 9.14 -2.79
N PHE A 45 15.05 9.97 -2.63
CA PHE A 45 15.25 11.42 -2.47
C PHE A 45 16.01 11.77 -1.19
N PHE A 46 15.82 11.01 -0.10
CA PHE A 46 16.60 11.20 1.11
C PHE A 46 18.09 10.91 0.89
N THR A 47 18.40 9.80 0.23
CA THR A 47 19.77 9.37 -0.06
C THR A 47 20.47 10.34 -0.99
N GLU A 48 19.77 10.77 -2.04
CA GLU A 48 20.29 11.75 -2.99
C GLU A 48 20.46 13.13 -2.35
N GLY A 49 19.54 13.55 -1.48
CA GLY A 49 19.70 14.77 -0.68
C GLY A 49 20.95 14.74 0.20
N LYS A 50 21.27 13.60 0.83
CA LYS A 50 22.52 13.41 1.59
C LYS A 50 23.75 13.51 0.71
N ARG A 51 23.74 12.89 -0.46
CA ARG A 51 24.84 12.97 -1.45
C ARG A 51 25.09 14.43 -1.87
N LEU A 52 24.03 15.13 -2.27
CA LEU A 52 24.09 16.54 -2.69
C LEU A 52 24.54 17.48 -1.58
N ALA A 53 24.14 17.23 -0.32
CA ALA A 53 24.59 18.02 0.82
C ALA A 53 26.10 17.87 1.06
N ASN A 54 26.63 16.65 0.93
CA ASN A 54 28.08 16.39 1.04
C ASN A 54 28.89 17.03 -0.10
N GLU A 55 28.27 17.22 -1.26
CA GLU A 55 28.85 17.91 -2.43
C GLU A 55 28.62 19.44 -2.40
N GLU A 56 28.14 19.98 -1.27
CA GLU A 56 27.83 21.41 -1.08
C GLU A 56 26.76 21.98 -2.04
N HIS A 57 25.98 21.12 -2.70
CA HIS A 57 24.82 21.49 -3.50
C HIS A 57 23.57 21.73 -2.63
N LEU A 58 23.69 22.66 -1.67
CA LEU A 58 22.74 22.84 -0.56
C LEU A 58 21.30 23.11 -1.00
N TYR A 59 21.10 23.91 -2.06
CA TYR A 59 19.76 24.20 -2.58
C TYR A 59 19.09 22.93 -3.12
N SER A 60 19.79 22.16 -3.95
CA SER A 60 19.29 20.91 -4.52
C SER A 60 19.07 19.86 -3.43
N ALA A 61 19.97 19.76 -2.45
CA ALA A 61 19.81 18.89 -1.29
C ALA A 61 18.53 19.20 -0.51
N CYS A 62 18.26 20.49 -0.25
CA CYS A 62 17.04 20.95 0.41
C CYS A 62 15.77 20.54 -0.35
N GLN A 63 15.76 20.72 -1.69
CA GLN A 63 14.63 20.28 -2.52
C GLN A 63 14.39 18.77 -2.43
N HIS A 64 15.46 17.96 -2.44
CA HIS A 64 15.37 16.51 -2.33
C HIS A 64 14.84 16.08 -0.95
N TYR A 65 15.27 16.74 0.13
CA TYR A 65 14.70 16.48 1.46
C TYR A 65 13.22 16.83 1.55
N GLU A 66 12.78 17.95 0.95
CA GLU A 66 11.35 18.31 0.92
C GLU A 66 10.52 17.30 0.11
N TRP A 67 11.06 16.76 -0.99
CA TRP A 67 10.39 15.71 -1.75
C TRP A 67 10.33 14.39 -0.98
N SER A 68 11.41 14.01 -0.31
CA SER A 68 11.43 12.84 0.57
C SER A 68 10.35 12.94 1.67
N LYS A 69 10.26 14.08 2.37
CA LYS A 69 9.22 14.35 3.37
C LYS A 69 7.81 14.21 2.81
N LYS A 70 7.55 14.72 1.60
CA LYS A 70 6.24 14.60 0.94
C LYS A 70 5.87 13.15 0.67
N MET A 71 6.82 12.31 0.28
CA MET A 71 6.57 10.89 0.00
C MET A 71 6.32 10.11 1.28
N TYR A 72 7.10 10.32 2.34
CA TYR A 72 6.85 9.69 3.64
C TYR A 72 5.49 10.08 4.23
N ARG A 73 5.08 11.36 4.14
CA ARG A 73 3.73 11.78 4.57
C ARG A 73 2.62 11.07 3.80
N ARG A 74 2.79 10.87 2.49
CA ARG A 74 1.80 10.15 1.68
C ARG A 74 1.74 8.67 2.05
N TYR A 75 2.88 8.05 2.33
CA TYR A 75 2.95 6.69 2.85
C TYR A 75 2.17 6.54 4.17
N GLU A 76 2.40 7.43 5.14
CA GLU A 76 1.69 7.42 6.43
C GLU A 76 0.17 7.49 6.25
N ILE A 77 -0.32 8.37 5.36
CA ILE A 77 -1.74 8.51 5.06
C ILE A 77 -2.31 7.23 4.42
N THR A 78 -1.57 6.58 3.52
CA THR A 78 -2.02 5.33 2.89
C THR A 78 -2.12 4.20 3.91
N GLU A 79 -1.12 4.05 4.79
CA GLU A 79 -1.14 3.04 5.85
C GLU A 79 -2.26 3.26 6.86
N GLU A 80 -2.54 4.51 7.23
CA GLU A 80 -3.64 4.85 8.14
C GLU A 80 -5.01 4.50 7.53
N LYS A 81 -5.19 4.77 6.23
CA LYS A 81 -6.41 4.38 5.51
C LYS A 81 -6.60 2.86 5.47
N LYS A 82 -5.53 2.10 5.19
CA LYS A 82 -5.57 0.64 5.17
C LYS A 82 -6.00 0.08 6.53
N LYS A 83 -5.39 0.54 7.62
CA LYS A 83 -5.77 0.13 8.99
C LYS A 83 -7.22 0.46 9.32
N SER A 84 -7.71 1.61 8.87
CA SER A 84 -9.11 2.01 9.08
C SER A 84 -10.09 1.09 8.34
N ALA A 85 -9.73 0.64 7.13
CA ALA A 85 -10.53 -0.32 6.37
C ALA A 85 -10.55 -1.71 7.04
N GLU A 86 -9.38 -2.21 7.46
CA GLU A 86 -9.27 -3.50 8.17
C GLU A 86 -10.09 -3.51 9.47
N ILE A 87 -10.08 -2.42 10.25
CA ILE A 87 -10.93 -2.29 11.45
C ILE A 87 -12.42 -2.37 11.09
N GLY A 88 -12.85 -1.69 10.03
CA GLY A 88 -14.23 -1.75 9.56
C GLY A 88 -14.67 -3.16 9.15
N GLU A 89 -13.79 -3.92 8.48
CA GLU A 89 -14.02 -5.32 8.16
C GLU A 89 -14.12 -6.19 9.42
N ILE A 90 -13.24 -5.97 10.41
CA ILE A 90 -13.29 -6.67 11.70
C ILE A 90 -14.61 -6.39 12.42
N ASP A 91 -15.06 -5.13 12.48
CA ASP A 91 -16.33 -4.76 13.10
C ASP A 91 -17.54 -5.43 12.42
N GLU A 92 -17.50 -5.57 11.09
CA GLU A 92 -18.52 -6.31 10.34
C GLU A 92 -18.50 -7.81 10.65
N LEU A 93 -17.31 -8.42 10.71
CA LEU A 93 -17.17 -9.82 11.09
C LEU A 93 -17.66 -10.09 12.51
N ILE A 94 -17.36 -9.20 13.46
CA ILE A 94 -17.86 -9.28 14.85
C ILE A 94 -19.39 -9.28 14.85
N ARG A 95 -20.02 -8.29 14.19
CA ARG A 95 -21.48 -8.17 14.11
C ARG A 95 -22.14 -9.41 13.50
N ASN A 96 -21.55 -9.98 12.45
CA ASN A 96 -22.04 -11.21 11.82
C ASN A 96 -21.96 -12.41 12.77
N VAL A 97 -20.92 -12.50 13.61
CA VAL A 97 -20.80 -13.53 14.65
C VAL A 97 -21.84 -13.32 15.76
N GLU A 98 -22.02 -12.09 16.23
CA GLU A 98 -22.99 -11.75 17.27
C GLU A 98 -24.43 -12.09 16.85
N GLN A 99 -24.81 -11.81 15.60
CA GLN A 99 -26.13 -12.18 15.05
C GLN A 99 -26.35 -13.70 14.99
N ARG A 100 -25.29 -14.48 14.77
CA ARG A 100 -25.36 -15.95 14.77
C ARG A 100 -25.42 -16.53 16.17
N LEU A 101 -24.84 -15.84 17.16
CA LEU A 101 -24.88 -16.23 18.56
C LEU A 101 -26.23 -15.89 19.21
N ASN A 102 -26.84 -14.78 18.82
CA ASN A 102 -28.17 -14.33 19.25
C ASN A 102 -29.10 -14.22 18.04
N PRO A 103 -29.49 -15.34 17.42
CA PRO A 103 -30.46 -15.30 16.33
C PRO A 103 -31.75 -14.65 16.84
N PRO A 104 -32.43 -13.81 16.02
CA PRO A 104 -33.72 -13.28 16.39
C PRO A 104 -34.66 -14.46 16.71
N ASN A 105 -35.30 -14.44 17.89
CA ASN A 105 -36.34 -15.39 18.23
C ASN A 105 -37.51 -15.19 17.25
N ASP A 106 -37.68 -16.10 16.29
CA ASP A 106 -38.86 -16.21 15.42
C ASP A 106 -40.07 -16.82 16.18
N ASP A 107 -40.30 -16.42 17.44
CA ASP A 107 -41.41 -16.91 18.27
C ASP A 107 -42.55 -15.87 18.33
N ASP A 108 -43.00 -15.36 17.18
CA ASP A 108 -44.22 -14.56 17.06
C ASP A 108 -45.07 -14.97 15.82
N ASP A 109 -45.05 -16.25 15.45
CA ASP A 109 -45.97 -16.83 14.45
C ASP A 109 -46.85 -17.93 15.04
N ASP A 110 -47.45 -17.67 16.21
CA ASP A 110 -48.55 -18.51 16.69
C ASP A 110 -49.55 -17.72 17.55
N ARG A 111 -50.40 -16.91 16.90
CA ARG A 111 -51.67 -16.53 17.51
C ARG A 111 -52.76 -16.13 16.51
N VAL A 112 -53.79 -16.97 16.54
CA VAL A 112 -55.21 -16.73 16.21
C VAL A 112 -55.69 -17.28 14.87
N GLY A 113 -55.84 -18.60 14.85
CA GLY A 113 -56.74 -19.30 13.95
C GLY A 113 -57.52 -20.37 14.70
N GLU A 114 -58.44 -20.00 15.61
CA GLU A 114 -59.61 -20.84 15.92
C GLU A 114 -60.60 -20.12 16.84
N SER A 115 -61.76 -19.77 16.29
CA SER A 115 -63.03 -19.76 17.01
C SER A 115 -64.12 -20.04 15.99
N ALA A 116 -64.29 -21.33 15.71
CA ALA A 116 -65.53 -21.85 15.15
C ALA A 116 -66.50 -22.07 16.32
N SER A 117 -67.64 -21.38 16.28
CA SER A 117 -68.95 -21.83 16.81
C SER A 117 -70.04 -20.89 16.29
#